data_AF-A0A2A5M8Q5-F1
#
_entry.id   AF-A0A2A5M8Q5-F1
#
_cell.length_a   1.000
_cell.length_b   1.000
_cell.length_c   1.000
_cell.angle_alpha   90.00
_cell.angle_beta   90.00
_cell.angle_gamma   90.00
#
_symmetry.space_group_name_H-M   'P 1'
#
loop_
_entity.id
_entity.type
_entity.pdbx_description
1 polymer ?
#
loop_
_entity_poly.entity_id
_entity_poly.type
_entity_poly.pdbx_seq_one_letter_code
_entity_poly.pdbx_strand_id
1 'polypeptide(L)'
;HIIECKFQSVPGSVDEKLQTCDFKKKQYQKLFSRANIEVEYIYLLNDWFMKPEYKDVLDYIISVRCQYYFEYIPLQKLGLPVP
;
A
#
# COMPACT_ATOMS: atom_id res chain seq x y z
N HIS A 1 -6.48 2.67 -9.15
CA HIS A 1 -5.73 2.37 -7.91
C HIS A 1 -6.20 1.04 -7.32
N ILE A 2 -5.28 0.26 -6.73
CA ILE A 2 -5.55 -0.89 -5.85
C ILE A 2 -5.22 -0.45 -4.43
N ILE A 3 -6.19 -0.51 -3.52
CA ILE A 3 -6.03 -0.11 -2.12
C ILE A 3 -6.16 -1.35 -1.24
N GLU A 4 -5.11 -1.69 -0.50
CA GLU A 4 -5.13 -2.78 0.48
C GLU A 4 -5.07 -2.19 1.90
N CYS A 5 -6.10 -2.40 2.69
CA CYS A 5 -6.12 -2.01 4.09
C CYS A 5 -5.36 -3.04 4.93
N LYS A 6 -4.44 -2.58 5.78
CA LYS A 6 -3.70 -3.40 6.75
C LYS A 6 -3.98 -2.88 8.14
N PHE A 7 -4.48 -3.76 8.98
CA PHE A 7 -4.71 -3.50 10.39
C PHE A 7 -3.91 -4.49 11.22
N GLN A 8 -3.34 -4.00 12.32
CA GLN A 8 -2.66 -4.82 13.31
C GLN A 8 -2.75 -4.14 14.69
N SER A 9 -2.77 -4.94 15.77
CA SER A 9 -2.84 -4.43 17.14
C SER A 9 -1.94 -5.18 18.13
N VAL A 10 -1.36 -6.29 17.70
CA VAL A 10 -0.42 -7.14 18.44
C VAL A 10 0.60 -7.71 17.45
N PRO A 11 1.79 -8.17 17.87
CA PRO A 11 2.71 -8.82 16.94
C PRO A 11 2.04 -10.01 16.26
N GLY A 12 2.19 -10.13 14.94
CA GLY A 12 1.57 -11.20 14.19
C GLY A 12 1.87 -11.19 12.69
N SER A 13 1.17 -12.04 11.96
CA SER A 13 1.56 -12.37 10.58
C SER A 13 1.41 -11.23 9.56
N VAL A 14 0.79 -10.10 9.92
CA VAL A 14 0.69 -8.94 9.02
C VAL A 14 2.02 -8.19 8.98
N ASP A 15 2.74 -8.16 10.10
CA ASP A 15 4.04 -7.51 10.24
C ASP A 15 5.06 -8.06 9.24
N GLU A 16 4.99 -9.37 9.00
CA GLU A 16 5.89 -10.11 8.12
C GLU A 16 5.54 -10.04 6.64
N LYS A 17 4.46 -9.35 6.24
CA LYS A 17 3.92 -9.43 4.87
C LYS A 17 3.90 -8.10 4.12
N LEU A 18 4.30 -6.99 4.73
CA LEU A 18 4.27 -5.66 4.11
C LEU A 18 5.15 -5.57 2.85
N GLN A 19 6.25 -6.31 2.81
CA GLN A 19 7.16 -6.40 1.65
C GLN A 19 6.53 -7.12 0.43
N THR A 20 5.39 -7.80 0.58
CA THR A 20 4.75 -8.50 -0.55
C THR A 20 4.04 -7.58 -1.54
N CYS A 21 3.99 -6.27 -1.28
CA CYS A 21 3.31 -5.30 -2.14
C CYS A 21 3.82 -5.29 -3.59
N ASP A 22 5.14 -5.40 -3.80
CA ASP A 22 5.73 -5.40 -5.14
C ASP A 22 5.22 -6.59 -5.97
N PHE A 23 5.23 -7.78 -5.37
CA PHE A 23 4.71 -8.98 -6.03
C PHE A 23 3.24 -8.83 -6.40
N LYS A 24 2.41 -8.36 -5.45
CA LYS A 24 0.97 -8.13 -5.70
C LYS A 24 0.75 -7.10 -6.81
N LYS A 25 1.46 -5.98 -6.76
CA LYS A 25 1.41 -4.93 -7.78
C LYS A 25 1.72 -5.49 -9.16
N LYS A 26 2.79 -6.28 -9.30
CA LYS A 26 3.17 -6.94 -10.57
C LYS A 26 2.09 -7.90 -11.08
N GLN A 27 1.44 -8.65 -10.18
CA GLN A 27 0.31 -9.52 -10.57
C GLN A 27 -0.88 -8.70 -11.10
N TYR A 28 -1.26 -7.61 -10.42
CA TYR A 28 -2.33 -6.73 -10.90
C TYR A 28 -1.95 -6.04 -12.21
N GLN A 29 -0.72 -5.57 -12.37
CA GLN A 29 -0.22 -5.00 -13.64
C GLN A 29 -0.35 -6.01 -14.79
N LYS A 30 0.03 -7.27 -14.56
CA LYS A 30 -0.13 -8.33 -15.55
C LYS A 30 -1.61 -8.56 -15.90
N LEU A 31 -2.48 -8.61 -14.88
CA LEU A 31 -3.92 -8.83 -15.05
C LEU A 31 -4.57 -7.71 -15.88
N PHE A 32 -4.23 -6.46 -15.59
CA PHE A 32 -4.84 -5.29 -16.23
C PHE A 32 -4.11 -4.79 -17.48
N SER A 33 -2.97 -5.40 -17.84
CA SER A 33 -2.15 -5.02 -19.00
C SER A 33 -2.95 -4.95 -20.32
N ARG A 34 -3.86 -5.91 -20.54
CA ARG A 34 -4.71 -5.97 -21.75
C ARG A 34 -5.76 -4.88 -21.81
N ALA A 35 -6.14 -4.31 -20.67
CA ALA A 35 -7.10 -3.21 -20.59
C ALA A 35 -6.43 -1.84 -20.67
N ASN A 36 -5.10 -1.77 -20.83
CA ASN A 36 -4.32 -0.55 -20.82
C ASN A 36 -4.58 0.34 -19.57
N ILE A 37 -4.82 -0.31 -18.43
CA ILE A 37 -5.03 0.37 -17.15
C ILE A 37 -3.71 0.41 -16.39
N GLU A 38 -3.28 1.61 -16.00
CA GLU A 38 -2.15 1.79 -15.11
C GLU A 38 -2.51 1.37 -13.67
N VAL A 39 -1.66 0.54 -13.07
CA VAL A 39 -1.88 0.02 -11.72
C VAL A 39 -0.98 0.72 -10.73
N GLU A 40 -1.60 1.49 -9.85
CA GLU A 40 -1.00 1.97 -8.60
C GLU A 40 -1.43 1.10 -7.42
N TYR A 41 -0.49 0.77 -6.54
CA TYR A 41 -0.75 -0.03 -5.34
C TYR A 41 -0.54 0.83 -4.10
N ILE A 42 -1.57 0.91 -3.26
CA ILE A 42 -1.59 1.75 -2.06
C ILE A 42 -1.92 0.88 -0.84
N TYR A 43 -1.11 0.99 0.20
CA TYR A 43 -1.47 0.52 1.52
C TYR A 43 -2.20 1.60 2.32
N LEU A 44 -3.29 1.20 2.97
CA LEU A 44 -3.89 1.96 4.06
C LEU A 44 -3.55 1.23 5.36
N LEU A 45 -2.57 1.76 6.08
CA LEU A 45 -2.02 1.18 7.30
C LEU A 45 -2.70 1.82 8.51
N ASN A 46 -2.86 1.06 9.59
CA ASN A 46 -3.22 1.65 10.88
C ASN A 46 -1.98 2.09 11.67
N ASP A 47 -2.19 2.82 12.77
CA ASP A 47 -1.14 3.40 13.62
C ASP A 47 -0.09 2.40 14.13
N TRP A 48 -0.43 1.11 14.21
CA TRP A 48 0.50 0.06 14.61
C TRP A 48 1.80 0.05 13.79
N PHE A 49 1.70 0.37 12.50
CA PHE A 49 2.85 0.36 11.58
C PHE A 49 3.67 1.65 11.62
N MET A 50 3.33 2.61 12.48
CA MET A 50 4.15 3.83 12.69
C MET A 50 5.39 3.58 13.55
N LYS A 51 5.53 2.39 14.15
CA LYS A 51 6.65 2.11 15.04
C LYS A 51 7.99 2.12 14.29
N PRO A 52 9.09 2.49 14.96
CA PRO A 52 10.40 2.61 14.31
C PRO A 52 10.89 1.34 13.62
N GLU A 53 10.54 0.15 14.13
CA GLU A 53 10.94 -1.13 13.50
C GLU A 53 10.42 -1.33 12.08
N TYR A 54 9.37 -0.61 11.65
CA TYR A 54 8.83 -0.72 10.29
C TYR A 54 9.52 0.20 9.29
N LYS A 55 10.48 1.04 9.71
CA LYS A 55 11.12 2.03 8.83
C LYS A 55 11.64 1.39 7.53
N ASP A 56 12.40 0.30 7.63
CA ASP A 56 13.01 -0.33 6.46
C ASP A 56 11.97 -0.87 5.47
N VAL A 57 10.86 -1.43 5.98
CA VAL A 57 9.79 -1.95 5.11
C VAL A 57 8.94 -0.83 4.51
N LEU A 58 8.73 0.27 5.24
CA LEU A 58 8.07 1.47 4.71
C LEU A 58 8.91 2.12 3.60
N ASP A 59 10.22 2.24 3.80
CA ASP A 59 11.16 2.73 2.79
C ASP A 59 11.18 1.79 1.57
N TYR A 60 11.14 0.48 1.80
CA TYR A 60 11.02 -0.52 0.73
C TYR A 60 9.73 -0.35 -0.09
N ILE A 61 8.57 -0.16 0.55
CA ILE A 61 7.27 0.07 -0.14
C ILE A 61 7.40 1.23 -1.13
N ILE A 62 8.02 2.35 -0.74
CA ILE A 62 8.24 3.50 -1.63
C ILE A 62 9.24 3.15 -2.74
N SER A 63 10.33 2.45 -2.43
CA SER A 63 11.35 2.07 -3.40
C SER A 63 10.81 1.25 -4.58
N VAL A 64 9.79 0.41 -4.34
CA VAL A 64 9.12 -0.41 -5.37
C VAL A 64 7.95 0.30 -6.05
N ARG A 65 7.84 1.62 -5.85
CA ARG A 65 6.76 2.48 -6.36
C ARG A 65 5.37 2.02 -5.91
N CYS A 66 5.27 1.40 -4.73
CA CYS A 66 4.02 1.30 -4.00
C CYS A 66 3.91 2.54 -3.10
N GLN A 67 2.72 2.81 -2.59
CA GLN A 67 2.47 3.95 -1.71
C GLN A 67 1.84 3.44 -0.42
N TYR A 68 1.96 4.20 0.66
CA TYR A 68 1.24 3.93 1.88
C TYR A 68 0.71 5.23 2.48
N TYR A 69 -0.36 5.11 3.24
CA TYR A 69 -0.95 6.15 4.06
C TYR A 69 -1.37 5.55 5.39
N PHE A 70 -1.36 6.36 6.44
CA PHE A 70 -1.85 5.96 7.76
C PHE A 70 -3.24 6.52 7.99
N GLU A 71 -4.18 5.64 8.34
CA GLU A 71 -5.59 5.90 8.71
C GLU A 71 -6.47 6.58 7.62
N TYR A 72 -5.89 7.40 6.75
CA TYR A 72 -6.58 8.20 5.76
C TYR A 72 -5.77 8.41 4.47
N ILE A 73 -6.44 8.25 3.32
CA ILE A 73 -5.92 8.62 2.00
C ILE A 73 -6.61 9.93 1.57
N PRO A 74 -5.87 11.03 1.31
CA PRO A 74 -6.45 12.25 0.77
C PRO A 74 -7.23 12.00 -0.52
N LEU A 75 -8.47 12.48 -0.62
CA LEU A 75 -9.32 12.28 -1.82
C LEU A 75 -8.66 12.82 -3.10
N GLN A 76 -7.95 13.93 -2.99
CA GLN A 76 -7.16 14.52 -4.07
C GLN A 76 -6.14 13.53 -4.65
N LYS A 77 -5.58 12.64 -3.81
CA LYS A 77 -4.63 11.62 -4.25
C LYS A 77 -5.27 10.59 -5.18
N LEU A 78 -6.56 10.34 -5.00
CA LEU A 78 -7.36 9.43 -5.81
C LEU A 78 -8.01 10.13 -7.01
N GLY A 79 -7.68 11.41 -7.26
CA GLY A 79 -8.31 12.22 -8.31
C GLY A 79 -9.78 12.54 -8.03
N LEU A 80 -10.21 12.45 -6.77
CA LEU A 80 -11.60 12.71 -6.36
C LEU A 80 -11.76 14.15 -5.86
N PRO A 81 -12.92 14.80 -6.11
CA PRO A 81 -13.19 16.13 -5.60
C PRO A 81 -13.27 16.12 -4.07
N VAL A 82 -12.82 17.21 -3.45
CA VAL A 82 -13.00 17.46 -2.01
C VAL A 82 -14.37 18.12 -1.83
N PRO A 83 -15.23 17.64 -0.90
CA PRO A 83 -16.48 18.31 -0.56
C PRO A 83 -16.28 19.71 0.04
#